data_AF-A0A2K2VX49-F1
#
_entry.id   AF-A0A2K2VX49-F1
#
_cell.length_a   1.000
_cell.length_b   1.000
_cell.length_c   1.000
_cell.angle_alpha   90.00
_cell.angle_beta   90.00
_cell.angle_gamma   90.00
#
_symmetry.space_group_name_H-M   'P 1'
#
loop_
_entity.id
_entity.type
_entity.pdbx_description
1 polymer ?
#
loop_
_entity_poly.entity_id
_entity_poly.type
_entity_poly.pdbx_seq_one_letter_code
_entity_poly.pdbx_strand_id
1 'polypeptide(L)'
;MFKLLFKKERQVQELIFGYLDNLKKTQEHFEQAMDCYFDFGLGENCDFLIAQTHKFESRADDIRNDIVEMMYSKVLIPESRGDIFRLLESIDLIPNHFEAVLFMVQSQKIKIPDFIVPSIREFMRVSLECCDLVIRQVDAYFNKTEDIKALVSTIDSHESRCDHMEREIVSKIFDADMDPFEKMQLKELVAQMGEIADQADRVSRSVYIINIKRRV
;
A
#
# COMPACT_ATOMS: atom_id res chain seq x y z
N MET A 1 17.76 13.13 -31.37
CA MET A 1 18.10 12.35 -30.17
C MET A 1 17.30 12.81 -28.95
N PHE A 2 17.35 14.09 -28.55
CA PHE A 2 16.59 14.63 -27.41
C PHE A 2 15.06 14.47 -27.50
N LYS A 3 14.40 14.80 -28.64
CA LYS A 3 12.94 14.59 -28.80
C LYS A 3 12.47 13.14 -28.58
N LEU A 4 13.33 12.16 -28.87
CA LEU A 4 13.04 10.72 -28.70
C LEU A 4 13.18 10.28 -27.24
N LEU A 5 14.13 10.88 -26.49
CA LEU A 5 14.30 10.68 -25.05
C LEU A 5 13.10 11.25 -24.28
N PHE A 6 12.70 12.50 -24.55
CA PHE A 6 11.53 13.13 -23.91
C PHE A 6 10.22 12.39 -24.17
N LYS A 7 10.05 11.81 -25.37
CA LYS A 7 8.85 11.01 -25.69
C LYS A 7 8.79 9.74 -24.84
N LYS A 8 9.92 9.05 -24.68
CA LYS A 8 9.97 7.78 -23.94
C LYS A 8 9.89 7.99 -22.43
N GLU A 9 10.48 9.07 -21.89
CA GLU A 9 10.34 9.46 -20.48
C GLU A 9 8.88 9.71 -20.11
N ARG A 10 8.13 10.39 -20.99
CA ARG A 10 6.69 10.59 -20.84
C ARG A 10 5.91 9.27 -20.85
N GLN A 11 6.28 8.30 -21.68
CA GLN A 11 5.63 6.98 -21.69
C GLN A 11 5.85 6.22 -20.37
N VAL A 12 7.05 6.28 -19.80
CA VAL A 12 7.32 5.71 -18.48
C VAL A 12 6.47 6.39 -17.41
N GLN A 13 6.37 7.72 -17.44
CA GLN A 13 5.51 8.46 -16.51
C GLN A 13 4.02 8.09 -16.68
N GLU A 14 3.54 7.94 -17.91
CA GLU A 14 2.16 7.49 -18.21
C GLU A 14 1.91 6.07 -17.67
N LEU A 15 2.88 5.16 -17.78
CA LEU A 15 2.78 3.82 -17.18
C LEU A 15 2.78 3.85 -15.65
N ILE A 16 3.61 4.70 -15.03
CA ILE A 16 3.63 4.88 -13.57
C ILE A 16 2.27 5.40 -13.07
N PHE A 17 1.67 6.37 -13.77
CA PHE A 17 0.32 6.82 -13.42
C PHE A 17 -0.72 5.71 -13.62
N GLY A 18 -0.61 4.92 -14.69
CA GLY A 18 -1.42 3.72 -14.87
C GLY A 18 -1.27 2.70 -13.73
N TYR A 19 -0.06 2.54 -13.20
CA TYR A 19 0.21 1.71 -12.02
C TYR A 19 -0.49 2.29 -10.78
N LEU A 20 -0.36 3.60 -10.51
CA LEU A 20 -1.00 4.24 -9.35
C LEU A 20 -2.53 4.15 -9.41
N ASP A 21 -3.12 4.31 -10.59
CA ASP A 21 -4.57 4.14 -10.79
C ASP A 21 -5.01 2.69 -10.57
N ASN A 22 -4.14 1.73 -10.89
CA ASN A 22 -4.38 0.33 -10.63
C ASN A 22 -4.28 0.02 -9.12
N LEU A 23 -3.28 0.57 -8.43
CA LEU A 23 -3.13 0.47 -6.97
C LEU A 23 -4.36 1.00 -6.22
N LYS A 24 -4.90 2.16 -6.63
CA LYS A 24 -6.17 2.69 -6.08
C LYS A 24 -7.31 1.68 -6.21
N LYS A 25 -7.44 1.01 -7.36
CA LYS A 25 -8.47 -0.01 -7.56
C LYS A 25 -8.23 -1.24 -6.70
N THR A 26 -6.98 -1.67 -6.53
CA THR A 26 -6.64 -2.76 -5.60
C THR A 26 -7.05 -2.39 -4.18
N GLN A 27 -6.74 -1.17 -3.74
CA GLN A 27 -7.12 -0.62 -2.44
C GLN A 27 -8.64 -0.57 -2.25
N GLU A 28 -9.39 -0.07 -3.22
CA GLU A 28 -10.86 0.00 -3.18
C GLU A 28 -11.49 -1.39 -2.99
N HIS A 29 -11.02 -2.40 -3.72
CA HIS A 29 -11.55 -3.76 -3.59
C HIS A 29 -11.11 -4.43 -2.29
N PHE A 30 -9.89 -4.15 -1.82
CA PHE A 30 -9.42 -4.58 -0.50
C PHE A 30 -10.29 -4.02 0.63
N GLU A 31 -10.54 -2.70 0.62
CA GLU A 31 -11.39 -2.04 1.61
C GLU A 31 -12.80 -2.63 1.61
N GLN A 32 -13.41 -2.79 0.43
CA GLN A 32 -14.73 -3.42 0.28
C GLN A 32 -14.74 -4.87 0.78
N ALA A 33 -13.68 -5.64 0.51
CA ALA A 33 -13.57 -7.03 0.98
C ALA A 33 -13.51 -7.09 2.52
N MET A 34 -12.74 -6.21 3.14
CA MET A 34 -12.63 -6.13 4.59
C MET A 34 -13.93 -5.63 5.23
N ASP A 35 -14.59 -4.64 4.65
CA ASP A 35 -15.91 -4.19 5.11
C ASP A 35 -16.96 -5.29 5.03
N CYS A 36 -17.00 -6.01 3.91
CA CYS A 36 -17.85 -7.20 3.74
C CYS A 36 -17.58 -8.23 4.84
N TYR A 37 -16.31 -8.53 5.08
CA TYR A 37 -15.89 -9.48 6.10
C TYR A 37 -16.26 -9.04 7.52
N PHE A 38 -16.10 -7.76 7.86
CA PHE A 38 -16.49 -7.25 9.18
C PHE A 38 -18.00 -7.29 9.42
N ASP A 39 -18.81 -7.02 8.40
CA ASP A 39 -20.28 -6.94 8.55
C ASP A 39 -20.97 -8.29 8.45
N PHE A 40 -20.46 -9.18 7.60
CA PHE A 40 -21.15 -10.43 7.24
C PHE A 40 -20.31 -11.69 7.49
N GLY A 41 -19.04 -11.54 7.85
CA GLY A 41 -18.08 -12.65 7.88
C GLY A 41 -17.70 -13.11 6.47
N LEU A 42 -16.97 -14.23 6.39
CA LEU A 42 -16.60 -14.84 5.10
C LEU A 42 -17.84 -15.41 4.38
N GLY A 43 -17.92 -15.19 3.07
CA GLY A 43 -18.98 -15.70 2.20
C GLY A 43 -18.78 -15.28 0.74
N GLU A 44 -19.68 -15.72 -0.15
CA GLU A 44 -19.53 -15.58 -1.62
C GLU A 44 -19.25 -14.13 -2.07
N ASN A 45 -19.91 -13.15 -1.44
CA ASN A 45 -19.69 -11.73 -1.75
C ASN A 45 -18.27 -11.27 -1.40
N CYS A 46 -17.75 -11.68 -0.24
CA CYS A 46 -16.40 -11.32 0.17
C CYS A 46 -15.36 -12.09 -0.66
N ASP A 47 -15.62 -13.35 -1.00
CA ASP A 47 -14.76 -14.14 -1.90
C ASP A 47 -14.65 -13.49 -3.30
N PHE A 48 -15.74 -12.93 -3.82
CA PHE A 48 -15.71 -12.18 -5.08
C PHE A 48 -14.81 -10.94 -5.00
N LEU A 49 -14.92 -10.17 -3.91
CA LEU A 49 -14.11 -8.96 -3.70
C LEU A 49 -12.63 -9.31 -3.50
N ILE A 50 -12.33 -10.35 -2.72
CA ILE A 50 -10.98 -10.91 -2.58
C ILE A 50 -10.40 -11.28 -3.95
N ALA A 51 -11.17 -11.97 -4.79
CA ALA A 51 -10.74 -12.31 -6.14
C ALA A 51 -10.53 -11.09 -7.04
N GLN A 52 -11.29 -10.00 -6.86
CA GLN A 52 -11.01 -8.75 -7.57
C GLN A 52 -9.72 -8.08 -7.09
N THR A 53 -9.47 -8.05 -5.78
CA THR A 53 -8.20 -7.54 -5.22
C THR A 53 -7.01 -8.27 -5.85
N HIS A 54 -7.04 -9.61 -5.85
CA HIS A 54 -6.00 -10.43 -6.49
C HIS A 54 -5.82 -10.11 -7.98
N LYS A 55 -6.92 -9.97 -8.72
CA LYS A 55 -6.86 -9.62 -10.15
C LYS A 55 -6.21 -8.26 -10.39
N PHE A 56 -6.47 -7.26 -9.55
CA PHE A 56 -5.86 -5.94 -9.70
C PHE A 56 -4.41 -5.94 -9.23
N GLU A 57 -4.04 -6.65 -8.18
CA GLU A 57 -2.64 -6.89 -7.80
C GLU A 57 -1.86 -7.49 -8.97
N SER A 58 -2.35 -8.57 -9.59
CA SER A 58 -1.59 -9.23 -10.66
C SER A 58 -1.42 -8.35 -11.89
N ARG A 59 -2.39 -7.45 -12.12
CA ARG A 59 -2.29 -6.40 -13.14
C ARG A 59 -1.26 -5.33 -12.77
N ALA A 60 -1.10 -5.01 -11.49
CA ALA A 60 -0.05 -4.09 -11.03
C ALA A 60 1.33 -4.67 -11.36
N ASP A 61 1.50 -5.97 -11.12
CA ASP A 61 2.68 -6.76 -11.45
C ASP A 61 3.03 -6.71 -12.94
N ASP A 62 2.03 -6.89 -13.82
CA ASP A 62 2.19 -6.74 -15.27
C ASP A 62 2.64 -5.33 -15.67
N ILE A 63 2.00 -4.30 -15.11
CA ILE A 63 2.36 -2.90 -15.39
C ILE A 63 3.77 -2.58 -14.89
N ARG A 64 4.17 -3.11 -13.72
CA ARG A 64 5.52 -2.98 -13.18
C ARG A 64 6.54 -3.56 -14.17
N ASN A 65 6.29 -4.76 -14.68
CA ASN A 65 7.16 -5.42 -15.66
C ASN A 65 7.28 -4.58 -16.95
N ASP A 66 6.18 -4.03 -17.47
CA ASP A 66 6.18 -3.14 -18.63
C ASP A 66 7.03 -1.88 -18.39
N ILE A 67 6.93 -1.28 -17.20
CA ILE A 67 7.76 -0.12 -16.83
C ILE A 67 9.24 -0.50 -16.81
N VAL A 68 9.59 -1.63 -16.21
CA VAL A 68 10.97 -2.13 -16.14
C VAL A 68 11.53 -2.34 -17.54
N GLU A 69 10.86 -3.11 -18.39
CA GLU A 69 11.30 -3.36 -19.76
C GLU A 69 11.49 -2.04 -20.54
N MET A 70 10.54 -1.11 -20.38
CA MET A 70 10.64 0.19 -21.00
C MET A 70 11.86 0.97 -20.51
N MET A 71 12.11 1.04 -19.20
CA MET A 71 13.28 1.73 -18.63
C MET A 71 14.62 1.21 -19.18
N TYR A 72 14.75 -0.12 -19.35
CA TYR A 72 15.98 -0.75 -19.84
C TYR A 72 16.16 -0.67 -21.38
N SER A 73 15.10 -0.32 -22.13
CA SER A 73 15.16 -0.08 -23.60
C SER A 73 15.81 1.26 -24.03
N LYS A 74 16.70 1.82 -23.20
CA LYS A 74 17.42 3.11 -23.36
C LYS A 74 16.56 4.38 -23.17
N VAL A 75 15.61 4.36 -22.22
CA VAL A 75 14.64 5.46 -22.03
C VAL A 75 15.13 6.55 -21.07
N LEU A 76 15.68 6.15 -19.92
CA LEU A 76 16.11 7.08 -18.86
C LEU A 76 17.63 7.24 -18.82
N ILE A 77 18.14 8.31 -18.20
CA ILE A 77 19.56 8.42 -17.85
C ILE A 77 19.89 7.33 -16.80
N PRO A 78 21.01 6.57 -16.90
CA PRO A 78 21.29 5.42 -16.04
C PRO A 78 21.07 5.63 -14.54
N GLU A 79 21.44 6.81 -14.02
CA GLU A 79 21.33 7.16 -12.61
C GLU A 79 19.87 7.29 -12.15
N SER A 80 18.98 7.79 -13.00
CA SER A 80 17.55 7.92 -12.70
C SER A 80 16.80 6.59 -12.78
N ARG A 81 17.29 5.60 -13.53
CA ARG A 81 16.63 4.28 -13.66
C ARG A 81 16.59 3.55 -12.32
N GLY A 82 17.71 3.53 -11.61
CA GLY A 82 17.81 2.81 -10.34
C GLY A 82 16.94 3.41 -9.25
N ASP A 83 16.78 4.74 -9.23
CA ASP A 83 15.90 5.43 -8.28
C ASP A 83 14.42 5.16 -8.58
N ILE A 84 13.99 5.23 -9.86
CA ILE A 84 12.60 4.91 -10.25
C ILE A 84 12.29 3.43 -10.04
N PHE A 85 13.20 2.53 -10.38
CA PHE A 85 13.03 1.10 -10.14
C PHE A 85 12.83 0.81 -8.65
N ARG A 86 13.71 1.31 -7.78
CA ARG A 86 13.55 1.15 -6.32
C ARG A 86 12.24 1.74 -5.80
N LEU A 87 11.81 2.88 -6.34
CA LEU A 87 10.52 3.47 -5.97
C LEU A 87 9.36 2.52 -6.32
N LEU A 88 9.36 1.95 -7.53
CA LEU A 88 8.33 1.01 -7.96
C LEU A 88 8.31 -0.25 -7.09
N GLU A 89 9.47 -0.86 -6.84
CA GLU A 89 9.59 -2.02 -5.96
C GLU A 89 9.03 -1.73 -4.56
N SER A 90 9.30 -0.54 -4.01
CA SER A 90 8.76 -0.16 -2.70
C SER A 90 7.24 0.05 -2.71
N ILE A 91 6.70 0.66 -3.77
CA ILE A 91 5.24 0.87 -3.90
C ILE A 91 4.52 -0.48 -3.97
N ASP A 92 5.11 -1.43 -4.68
CA ASP A 92 4.53 -2.74 -4.95
C ASP A 92 4.41 -3.65 -3.72
N LEU A 93 5.14 -3.34 -2.64
CA LEU A 93 4.94 -4.01 -1.36
C LEU A 93 3.57 -3.71 -0.74
N ILE A 94 2.95 -2.56 -1.05
CA ILE A 94 1.64 -2.19 -0.48
C ILE A 94 0.53 -3.16 -0.94
N PRO A 95 0.27 -3.37 -2.24
CA PRO A 95 -0.76 -4.31 -2.67
C PRO A 95 -0.46 -5.76 -2.24
N ASN A 96 0.81 -6.14 -2.08
CA ASN A 96 1.18 -7.44 -1.52
C ASN A 96 0.66 -7.63 -0.08
N HIS A 97 0.68 -6.58 0.75
CA HIS A 97 0.12 -6.64 2.09
C HIS A 97 -1.42 -6.67 2.11
N PHE A 98 -2.09 -6.05 1.13
CA PHE A 98 -3.54 -6.21 0.95
C PHE A 98 -3.90 -7.69 0.73
N GLU A 99 -3.20 -8.36 -0.19
CA GLU A 99 -3.41 -9.79 -0.42
C GLU A 99 -3.08 -10.63 0.81
N ALA A 100 -1.97 -10.35 1.49
CA ALA A 100 -1.56 -11.10 2.68
C ALA A 100 -2.64 -11.07 3.76
N VAL A 101 -3.21 -9.90 4.04
CA VAL A 101 -4.30 -9.73 5.01
C VAL A 101 -5.54 -10.52 4.60
N LEU A 102 -6.00 -10.39 3.35
CA LEU A 102 -7.18 -11.11 2.87
C LEU A 102 -6.97 -12.63 2.89
N PHE A 103 -5.80 -13.08 2.44
CA PHE A 103 -5.45 -14.49 2.43
C PHE A 103 -5.38 -15.06 3.84
N MET A 104 -4.84 -14.31 4.81
CA MET A 104 -4.83 -14.74 6.22
C MET A 104 -6.24 -14.91 6.77
N VAL A 105 -7.12 -13.92 6.58
CA VAL A 105 -8.50 -13.99 7.05
C VAL A 105 -9.21 -15.19 6.42
N GLN A 106 -9.08 -15.38 5.10
CA GLN A 106 -9.74 -16.45 4.36
C GLN A 106 -9.20 -17.85 4.71
N SER A 107 -7.88 -18.03 4.68
CA SER A 107 -7.24 -19.34 4.86
C SER A 107 -7.30 -19.83 6.31
N GLN A 108 -7.12 -18.92 7.27
CA GLN A 108 -7.15 -19.25 8.70
C GLN A 108 -8.56 -19.16 9.29
N LYS A 109 -9.53 -18.64 8.54
CA LYS A 109 -10.92 -18.41 8.98
C LYS A 109 -10.96 -17.63 10.30
N ILE A 110 -10.14 -16.58 10.37
CA ILE A 110 -10.00 -15.75 11.57
C ILE A 110 -11.39 -15.22 11.94
N LYS A 111 -11.71 -15.24 13.24
CA LYS A 111 -12.89 -14.58 13.77
C LYS A 111 -12.42 -13.42 14.61
N ILE A 112 -12.78 -12.21 14.20
CA ILE A 112 -12.45 -11.01 14.97
C ILE A 112 -13.54 -10.81 16.03
N PRO A 113 -13.18 -10.78 17.32
CA PRO A 113 -14.12 -10.50 18.40
C PRO A 113 -14.74 -9.09 18.29
N ASP A 114 -16.04 -8.98 18.58
CA ASP A 114 -16.80 -7.73 18.49
C ASP A 114 -16.16 -6.56 19.24
N PHE A 115 -15.50 -6.82 20.37
CA PHE A 115 -14.90 -5.78 21.20
C PHE A 115 -13.70 -5.06 20.54
N ILE A 116 -13.04 -5.68 19.55
CA ILE A 116 -11.93 -5.06 18.81
C ILE A 116 -12.32 -4.60 17.40
N VAL A 117 -13.47 -5.03 16.86
CA VAL A 117 -13.92 -4.64 15.50
C VAL A 117 -13.87 -3.13 15.28
N PRO A 118 -14.38 -2.25 16.18
CA PRO A 118 -14.29 -0.81 15.97
C PRO A 118 -12.86 -0.28 15.91
N SER A 119 -11.96 -0.85 16.72
CA SER A 119 -10.55 -0.43 16.74
C SER A 119 -9.83 -0.88 15.46
N ILE A 120 -10.09 -2.10 14.99
CA ILE A 120 -9.52 -2.63 13.75
C ILE A 120 -10.04 -1.88 12.52
N ARG A 121 -11.33 -1.53 12.48
CA ARG A 121 -11.91 -0.73 11.38
C ARG A 121 -11.25 0.65 11.28
N GLU A 122 -11.11 1.36 12.40
CA GLU A 122 -10.41 2.65 12.41
C GLU A 122 -8.93 2.49 12.05
N PHE A 123 -8.28 1.42 12.51
CA PHE A 123 -6.88 1.15 12.21
C PHE A 123 -6.66 0.93 10.72
N MET A 124 -7.50 0.09 10.10
CA MET A 124 -7.52 -0.13 8.66
C MET A 124 -7.74 1.18 7.89
N ARG A 125 -8.71 1.99 8.32
CA ARG A 125 -9.02 3.28 7.68
C ARG A 125 -7.80 4.19 7.65
N VAL A 126 -7.11 4.36 8.78
CA VAL A 126 -5.90 5.20 8.86
C VAL A 126 -4.74 4.60 8.05
N SER A 127 -4.57 3.28 8.03
CA SER A 127 -3.56 2.62 7.18
C SER A 127 -3.83 2.86 5.68
N LEU A 128 -5.08 2.86 5.24
CA LEU A 128 -5.44 3.17 3.85
C LEU A 128 -5.25 4.67 3.53
N GLU A 129 -5.51 5.56 4.49
CA GLU A 129 -5.20 7.00 4.35
C GLU A 129 -3.69 7.23 4.10
N CYS A 130 -2.80 6.45 4.73
CA CYS A 130 -1.36 6.50 4.43
C CYS A 130 -1.08 6.15 2.96
N CYS A 131 -1.76 5.14 2.41
CA CYS A 131 -1.61 4.75 1.02
C CYS A 131 -2.05 5.87 0.06
N ASP A 132 -3.22 6.48 0.32
CA ASP A 132 -3.74 7.60 -0.47
C ASP A 132 -2.76 8.79 -0.48
N LEU A 133 -2.19 9.12 0.68
CA LEU A 133 -1.21 10.19 0.81
C LEU A 133 0.07 9.91 0.02
N VAL A 134 0.53 8.66 0.00
CA VAL A 134 1.70 8.25 -0.79
C VAL A 134 1.40 8.32 -2.28
N ILE A 135 0.24 7.86 -2.72
CA ILE A 135 -0.16 7.95 -4.13
C ILE A 135 -0.20 9.42 -4.58
N ARG A 136 -0.75 10.31 -3.75
CA ARG A 136 -0.73 11.76 -3.97
C ARG A 136 0.70 12.31 -3.99
N GLN A 137 1.59 11.84 -3.12
CA GLN A 137 2.97 12.29 -3.08
C GLN A 137 3.77 11.86 -4.31
N VAL A 138 3.57 10.64 -4.80
CA VAL A 138 4.19 10.17 -6.05
C VAL A 138 3.67 11.01 -7.22
N ASP A 139 2.36 11.27 -7.30
CA ASP A 139 1.80 12.16 -8.32
C ASP A 139 2.42 13.57 -8.25
N ALA A 140 2.46 14.17 -7.05
CA ALA A 140 3.04 15.48 -6.83
C ALA A 140 4.53 15.55 -7.18
N TYR A 141 5.26 14.45 -7.00
CA TYR A 141 6.67 14.37 -7.38
C TYR A 141 6.85 14.45 -8.91
N PHE A 142 6.05 13.70 -9.67
CA PHE A 142 6.13 13.71 -11.14
C PHE A 142 5.57 15.00 -11.75
N ASN A 143 4.46 15.52 -11.20
CA ASN A 143 3.78 16.72 -11.72
C ASN A 143 4.30 18.04 -11.14
N LYS A 144 5.11 17.99 -10.08
CA LYS A 144 5.66 19.16 -9.36
C LYS A 144 4.58 20.10 -8.83
N THR A 145 3.49 19.55 -8.32
CA THR A 145 2.29 20.28 -7.91
C THR A 145 2.27 20.68 -6.44
N GLU A 146 3.01 19.97 -5.58
CA GLU A 146 2.95 20.16 -4.13
C GLU A 146 4.33 20.10 -3.44
N ASP A 147 4.40 20.54 -2.18
CA ASP A 147 5.59 20.39 -1.36
C ASP A 147 5.70 18.96 -0.81
N ILE A 148 6.60 18.18 -1.42
CA ILE A 148 6.94 16.82 -1.00
C ILE A 148 7.31 16.75 0.49
N LYS A 149 7.99 17.77 1.04
CA LYS A 149 8.39 17.75 2.45
C LYS A 149 7.18 17.82 3.40
N ALA A 150 6.15 18.60 3.03
CA ALA A 150 4.92 18.67 3.80
C ALA A 150 4.16 17.34 3.79
N LEU A 151 4.09 16.68 2.62
CA LEU A 151 3.49 15.35 2.48
C LEU A 151 4.23 14.29 3.30
N VAL A 152 5.57 14.30 3.32
CA VAL A 152 6.38 13.41 4.18
C VAL A 152 5.96 13.56 5.65
N SER A 153 5.88 14.79 6.16
CA SER A 153 5.51 15.04 7.56
C SER A 153 4.09 14.58 7.88
N THR A 154 3.18 14.63 6.91
CA THR A 154 1.80 14.17 7.11
C THR A 154 1.73 12.64 7.13
N ILE A 155 2.44 11.96 6.22
CA ILE A 155 2.51 10.50 6.17
C ILE A 155 3.15 9.94 7.45
N ASP A 156 4.28 10.50 7.89
CA ASP A 156 4.96 10.11 9.14
C ASP A 156 4.03 10.26 10.36
N SER A 157 3.20 11.30 10.39
CA SER A 157 2.22 11.48 11.47
C SER A 157 1.08 10.44 11.45
N HIS A 158 0.68 9.95 10.28
CA HIS A 158 -0.35 8.91 10.15
C HIS A 158 0.21 7.53 10.48
N GLU A 159 1.43 7.21 10.03
CA GLU A 159 2.14 5.99 10.42
C GLU A 159 2.32 5.92 11.93
N SER A 160 2.76 7.01 12.57
CA SER A 160 2.94 7.02 14.04
C SER A 160 1.62 6.84 14.80
N ARG A 161 0.51 7.27 14.19
CA ARG A 161 -0.84 7.00 14.71
C ARG A 161 -1.21 5.52 14.53
N CYS A 162 -0.94 4.93 13.38
CA CYS A 162 -1.12 3.49 13.13
C CYS A 162 -0.34 2.64 14.15
N ASP A 163 0.94 2.95 14.37
CA ASP A 163 1.79 2.29 15.37
C ASP A 163 1.19 2.31 16.78
N HIS A 164 0.58 3.44 17.15
CA HIS A 164 -0.05 3.57 18.45
C HIS A 164 -1.30 2.69 18.54
N MET A 165 -2.13 2.71 17.50
CA MET A 165 -3.35 1.90 17.42
C MET A 165 -3.05 0.40 17.42
N GLU A 166 -2.02 -0.04 16.69
CA GLU A 166 -1.56 -1.43 16.70
C GLU A 166 -1.24 -1.87 18.14
N ARG A 167 -0.40 -1.10 18.85
CA ARG A 167 -0.02 -1.41 20.24
C ARG A 167 -1.23 -1.49 21.17
N GLU A 168 -2.20 -0.60 21.01
CA GLU A 168 -3.44 -0.62 21.79
C GLU A 168 -4.31 -1.85 21.49
N ILE A 169 -4.49 -2.19 20.21
CA ILE A 169 -5.27 -3.35 19.79
C ILE A 169 -4.61 -4.64 20.29
N VAL A 170 -3.28 -4.75 20.14
CA VAL A 170 -2.52 -5.90 20.64
C VAL A 170 -2.65 -6.01 22.17
N SER A 171 -2.54 -4.91 22.92
CA SER A 171 -2.78 -4.95 24.38
C SER A 171 -4.17 -5.48 24.70
N LYS A 172 -5.22 -4.97 24.04
CA LYS A 172 -6.61 -5.43 24.24
C LYS A 172 -6.77 -6.92 23.94
N ILE A 173 -6.11 -7.44 22.90
CA ILE A 173 -6.12 -8.88 22.56
C ILE A 173 -5.50 -9.71 23.70
N PHE A 174 -4.34 -9.28 24.23
CA PHE A 174 -3.65 -10.03 25.28
C PHE A 174 -4.31 -9.92 26.67
N ASP A 175 -5.00 -8.81 26.95
CA ASP A 175 -5.77 -8.59 28.18
C ASP A 175 -7.10 -9.36 28.19
N ALA A 176 -7.64 -9.74 27.02
CA ALA A 176 -8.90 -10.45 26.93
C ALA A 176 -8.80 -11.90 27.45
N ASP A 177 -9.89 -12.39 28.05
CA ASP A 177 -10.03 -13.81 28.40
C ASP A 177 -10.46 -14.61 27.17
N MET A 178 -9.46 -15.06 26.40
CA MET A 178 -9.64 -15.81 25.16
C MET A 178 -8.49 -16.81 24.95
N ASP A 179 -8.69 -17.73 24.01
CA ASP A 179 -7.73 -18.78 23.71
C ASP A 179 -6.36 -18.20 23.29
N PRO A 180 -5.24 -18.69 23.85
CA PRO A 180 -3.90 -18.18 23.51
C PRO A 180 -3.52 -18.31 22.03
N PHE A 181 -4.02 -19.32 21.32
CA PHE A 181 -3.77 -19.45 19.89
C PHE A 181 -4.54 -18.39 19.10
N GLU A 182 -5.80 -18.12 19.45
CA GLU A 182 -6.58 -17.01 18.87
C GLU A 182 -5.91 -15.65 19.10
N LYS A 183 -5.34 -15.41 20.30
CA LYS A 183 -4.55 -14.19 20.59
C LYS A 183 -3.41 -14.01 19.60
N MET A 184 -2.65 -15.08 19.35
CA MET A 184 -1.51 -15.03 18.44
C MET A 184 -1.95 -14.81 16.98
N GLN A 185 -3.05 -15.43 16.54
CA GLN A 185 -3.61 -15.20 15.21
C GLN A 185 -4.06 -13.74 15.02
N LEU A 186 -4.76 -13.18 16.00
CA LEU A 186 -5.23 -11.79 15.95
C LEU A 186 -4.06 -10.81 16.01
N LYS A 187 -3.05 -11.04 16.85
CA LYS A 187 -1.81 -10.23 16.88
C LYS A 187 -1.12 -10.23 15.52
N GLU A 188 -1.06 -11.37 14.85
CA GLU A 188 -0.40 -11.46 13.54
C GLU A 188 -1.22 -10.75 12.46
N LEU A 189 -2.56 -10.90 12.47
CA LEU A 189 -3.42 -10.16 11.56
C LEU A 189 -3.24 -8.64 11.72
N VAL A 190 -3.23 -8.14 12.95
CA VAL A 190 -3.04 -6.71 13.24
C VAL A 190 -1.67 -6.24 12.76
N ALA A 191 -0.60 -7.00 13.00
CA ALA A 191 0.74 -6.66 12.51
C ALA A 191 0.79 -6.58 10.97
N GLN A 192 0.17 -7.52 10.26
CA GLN A 192 0.11 -7.49 8.79
C GLN A 192 -0.71 -6.30 8.25
N MET A 193 -1.73 -5.85 8.99
CA MET A 193 -2.46 -4.61 8.66
C MET A 193 -1.61 -3.36 8.90
N GLY A 194 -0.74 -3.37 9.91
CA GLY A 194 0.22 -2.29 10.21
C GLY A 194 1.25 -2.10 9.09
N GLU A 195 1.73 -3.19 8.49
CA GLU A 195 2.69 -3.14 7.39
C GLU A 195 2.22 -2.28 6.20
N ILE A 196 0.92 -2.13 5.97
CA ILE A 196 0.37 -1.23 4.94
C ILE A 196 0.84 0.22 5.16
N ALA A 197 0.73 0.71 6.40
CA ALA A 197 1.15 2.06 6.76
C ALA A 197 2.67 2.20 6.75
N ASP A 198 3.39 1.18 7.22
CA ASP A 198 4.86 1.13 7.19
C ASP A 198 5.41 1.19 5.77
N GLN A 199 4.87 0.39 4.85
CA GLN A 199 5.30 0.41 3.46
C GLN A 199 5.00 1.76 2.81
N ALA A 200 3.85 2.37 3.13
CA ALA A 200 3.54 3.73 2.69
C ALA A 200 4.60 4.75 3.18
N ASP A 201 4.98 4.74 4.47
CA ASP A 201 6.05 5.61 4.97
C ASP A 201 7.41 5.34 4.28
N ARG A 202 7.78 4.07 4.06
CA ARG A 202 9.01 3.71 3.35
C ARG A 202 9.04 4.24 1.91
N VAL A 203 7.91 4.17 1.20
CA VAL A 203 7.77 4.81 -0.11
C VAL A 203 7.93 6.31 0.02
N SER A 204 7.30 6.94 1.01
CA SER A 204 7.37 8.38 1.24
C SER A 204 8.79 8.88 1.42
N ARG A 205 9.56 8.19 2.27
CA ARG A 205 10.99 8.47 2.49
C ARG A 205 11.80 8.28 1.22
N SER A 206 11.48 7.27 0.41
CA SER A 206 12.11 7.02 -0.89
C SER A 206 11.87 8.18 -1.86
N VAL A 207 10.63 8.64 -2.02
CA VAL A 207 10.29 9.81 -2.87
C VAL A 207 11.05 11.05 -2.42
N TYR A 208 11.13 11.29 -1.11
CA TYR A 208 11.86 12.44 -0.55
C TYR A 208 13.35 12.42 -0.89
N ILE A 209 14.01 11.27 -0.75
CA ILE A 209 15.43 11.11 -1.11
C ILE A 209 15.65 11.39 -2.59
N ILE A 210 14.79 10.84 -3.47
CA ILE A 210 14.87 11.07 -4.92
C ILE A 210 14.67 12.56 -5.24
N ASN A 211 13.73 13.22 -4.58
CA ASN A 211 13.47 14.66 -4.75
C ASN A 211 14.67 15.51 -4.32
N ILE A 212 15.35 15.20 -3.22
CA ILE A 212 16.56 15.92 -2.79
C ILE A 212 17.71 15.72 -3.77
N LYS A 213 17.97 14.47 -4.19
CA LYS A 213 19.07 14.16 -5.13
C LYS A 213 18.99 14.95 -6.44
N ARG A 214 17.78 15.28 -6.91
CA ARG A 214 17.56 16.06 -8.14
C ARG A 214 17.70 17.58 -7.97
N ARG A 215 17.81 18.07 -6.74
CA ARG A 215 17.99 19.51 -6.43
C ARG A 215 19.47 19.93 -6.31
N VAL A 216 20.38 18.97 -6.20
CA VAL A 216 21.84 19.17 -6.11
C VAL A 216 22.46 18.99 -7.50
#